data_AF-A0A7V0Q417-F1
#
_entry.id   AF-A0A7V0Q417-F1
#
_cell.length_a   1.000
_cell.length_b   1.000
_cell.length_c   1.000
_cell.angle_alpha   90.00
_cell.angle_beta   90.00
_cell.angle_gamma   90.00
#
_symmetry.space_group_name_H-M   'P 1'
#
loop_
_entity.id
_entity.type
_entity.pdbx_description
1 polymer ?
#
loop_
_entity_poly.entity_id
_entity_poly.type
_entity_poly.pdbx_seq_one_letter_code
_entity_poly.pdbx_strand_id
1 'polypeptide(L)' 'MHQVVTAQLAGARSGTASTKTRGQVRGGGRKPWRQKGLGRARQGSIRAP' A
#
# COMPACT_ATOMS: atom_id res chain seq x y z
N MET A 1 -11.05 0.12 -35.67
CA MET A 1 -9.73 -0.57 -35.63
C MET A 1 -8.92 -0.25 -34.37
N HIS A 2 -8.70 1.03 -34.02
CA HIS A 2 -7.92 1.41 -32.82
C HIS A 2 -8.34 0.68 -31.53
N GLN A 3 -9.63 0.63 -31.23
CA GLN A 3 -10.17 -0.02 -30.02
C GLN A 3 -9.83 -1.52 -29.92
N VAL A 4 -9.80 -2.22 -31.05
CA VAL A 4 -9.50 -3.66 -31.12
C VAL A 4 -8.02 -3.89 -30.82
N VAL A 5 -7.13 -3.08 -31.40
CA VAL A 5 -5.69 -3.14 -31.15
C VAL A 5 -5.36 -2.82 -29.69
N THR A 6 -5.99 -1.79 -29.11
CA THR A 6 -5.80 -1.46 -27.70
C THR A 6 -6.27 -2.57 -26.77
N ALA A 7 -7.36 -3.27 -27.10
CA ALA A 7 -7.86 -4.39 -26.30
C ALA A 7 -6.93 -5.59 -26.36
N GLN A 8 -6.38 -5.91 -27.55
CA GLN A 8 -5.40 -6.98 -27.74
C GLN A 8 -4.11 -6.71 -26.96
N LEU A 9 -3.56 -5.49 -27.08
CA LEU A 9 -2.37 -5.09 -26.32
C LEU A 9 -2.63 -5.07 -24.82
N ALA A 10 -3.82 -4.66 -24.39
CA ALA A 10 -4.21 -4.69 -22.99
C ALA A 10 -4.31 -6.13 -22.44
N GLY A 11 -4.86 -7.06 -23.22
CA GLY A 11 -5.01 -8.48 -22.87
C GLY A 11 -3.69 -9.25 -22.87
N ALA A 12 -2.69 -8.78 -23.63
CA ALA A 12 -1.34 -9.35 -23.62
C ALA A 12 -0.51 -8.97 -22.37
N ARG A 13 -0.99 -8.07 -21.50
CA ARG A 13 -0.27 -7.66 -20.29
C ARG A 13 -0.36 -8.74 -19.20
N SER A 14 0.79 -9.11 -18.64
CA SER A 14 0.90 -10.21 -17.66
C SER A 14 0.55 -9.85 -16.22
N GLY A 15 0.51 -8.57 -15.84
CA GLY A 15 0.12 -8.13 -14.51
C GLY A 15 1.01 -8.61 -13.35
N THR A 16 2.31 -8.85 -13.60
CA THR A 16 3.24 -9.44 -12.62
C THR A 16 3.74 -8.47 -11.53
N ALA A 17 3.32 -7.20 -11.57
CA ALA A 17 3.72 -6.20 -10.59
C ALA A 17 3.04 -6.46 -9.24
N SER A 18 3.82 -6.40 -8.15
CA SER A 18 3.32 -6.56 -6.78
C SER A 18 4.05 -5.63 -5.83
N THR A 19 3.32 -5.05 -4.88
CA THR A 19 3.86 -4.21 -3.81
C THR A 19 3.33 -4.71 -2.47
N LYS A 20 4.12 -4.53 -1.40
CA LYS A 20 3.70 -4.92 -0.06
C LYS A 20 2.73 -3.89 0.49
N THR A 21 1.53 -4.33 0.85
CA THR A 21 0.60 -3.57 1.70
C THR A 21 1.16 -3.43 3.11
N ARG A 22 0.61 -2.50 3.91
CA ARG A 22 1.05 -2.27 5.29
C ARG A 22 1.09 -3.52 6.18
N GLY A 23 0.22 -4.51 5.92
CA GLY A 23 0.16 -5.77 6.66
C GLY A 23 1.19 -6.81 6.20
N GLN A 24 1.70 -6.67 4.97
CA GLN A 24 2.74 -7.55 4.41
C GLN A 24 4.15 -7.07 4.73
N VAL A 25 4.32 -5.82 5.18
CA VAL A 25 5.61 -5.27 5.61
C VAL A 25 5.94 -5.77 7.02
N ARG A 26 7.15 -6.30 7.22
CA ARG A 26 7.63 -6.76 8.53
C ARG A 26 7.72 -5.59 9.53
N GLY A 27 7.30 -5.87 10.77
CA GLY A 27 7.29 -4.92 11.88
C GLY A 27 6.03 -4.06 11.93
N GLY A 28 5.79 -3.39 13.05
CA GLY A 28 4.53 -2.72 13.35
C GLY A 28 3.73 -3.48 14.41
N GLY A 29 2.41 -3.30 14.45
CA GLY A 29 1.50 -3.96 15.39
C GLY A 29 1.46 -3.33 16.78
N ARG A 30 2.61 -2.91 17.31
CA ARG A 30 2.67 -2.12 18.55
C ARG A 30 2.46 -0.63 18.26
N LYS A 31 1.62 0.00 19.06
CA LYS A 31 1.41 1.45 19.02
C LYS A 31 2.75 2.19 19.26
N PRO A 32 3.15 3.13 18.39
CA PRO A 32 4.44 3.81 18.50
C PRO A 32 4.59 4.60 19.81
N TRP A 33 3.51 5.27 20.24
CA TRP A 33 3.48 6.05 21.48
C TRP A 33 2.08 6.13 22.10
N ARG A 34 2.02 6.60 23.35
CA ARG A 34 0.76 6.78 24.10
C ARG A 34 -0.18 7.75 23.36
N GLN A 35 -1.48 7.61 23.57
CA GLN A 35 -2.49 8.34 22.78
C GLN A 35 -2.51 9.87 23.01
N LYS A 36 -2.08 10.33 24.18
CA LYS A 36 -2.11 11.73 24.65
C LYS A 36 -0.88 12.04 25.51
N GLY A 37 -0.62 13.34 25.76
CA GLY A 37 0.44 13.81 26.67
C GLY A 37 1.83 13.98 26.03
N LEU A 38 1.93 13.96 24.69
CA LEU A 38 3.19 13.98 23.96
C LEU A 38 3.34 15.14 22.97
N GLY A 39 2.32 15.99 22.81
CA GLY A 39 2.32 17.11 21.84
C GLY A 39 2.44 16.72 20.36
N ARG A 40 2.42 15.41 20.04
CA ARG A 40 2.57 14.86 18.68
C ARG A 40 1.21 14.46 18.10
N ALA A 41 1.14 14.41 16.78
CA ALA A 41 0.01 13.81 16.06
C ALA A 41 -0.21 12.34 16.48
N ARG A 42 -1.45 11.86 16.34
CA ARG A 42 -1.81 10.48 16.66
C ARG A 42 -1.18 9.53 15.64
N GLN A 43 -0.53 8.47 16.12
CA GLN A 43 -0.05 7.39 15.26
C GLN A 43 -0.50 6.02 15.77
N GLY A 44 -1.03 5.22 14.85
CA GLY A 44 -1.52 3.87 15.13
C GLY A 44 -0.46 2.78 14.90
N SER A 45 0.45 2.99 13.94
CA SER A 45 1.52 2.05 13.61
C SER A 45 2.69 2.83 13.00
N ILE A 46 3.91 2.32 13.19
CA ILE A 46 5.10 2.83 12.48
C ILE A 46 5.05 2.58 10.96
N ARG A 47 4.07 1.79 10.48
CA ARG A 47 3.80 1.51 9.07
C ARG A 47 2.44 2.09 8.64
N ALA A 48 2.09 3.29 9.11
CA ALA A 48 0.98 4.02 8.52
C ALA A 48 1.33 4.37 7.06
N PRO A 49 0.36 4.32 6.13
CA PRO A 49 0.59 4.78 4.75
C PRO A 49 0.95 6.26 4.72
#